data_AF-A0A9D1YUJ3-F1
#
_entry.id   AF-A0A9D1YUJ3-F1
#
_cell.length_a   1.000
_cell.length_b   1.000
_cell.length_c   1.000
_cell.angle_alpha   90.00
_cell.angle_beta   90.00
_cell.angle_gamma   90.00
#
_symmetry.space_group_name_H-M   'P 1'
#
loop_
_entity.id
_entity.type
_entity.pdbx_description
1 polymer ?
#
loop_
_entity_poly.entity_id
_entity_poly.type
_entity_poly.pdbx_seq_one_letter_code
_entity_poly.pdbx_strand_id
1 'polypeptide(L)'
;MAPSLEAANELIRDPTTRALVSDLDGVLRVFDQTLWTELDAGLGLDEGASLRAVLGNAILHDVVRGRASFEEWRETAIAALVDEGIDLDAAQQAVRKWADTPAHVDQRVRSLLLEARSLGLEVLVLTNGTDRIRDEVARLDIRDVVGEDAEYLLSSHQIGFAKPERQAYEAAHSRLMQAIGTGVDPVQVVFLDDTARNVDAARQFGWRAVHHTTRA
;
A
#
# COMPACT_ATOMS: atom_id res chain seq x y z
N MET A 1 3.01 18.52 12.33
CA MET A 1 2.70 17.21 11.74
C MET A 1 3.24 17.24 10.30
N ALA A 2 3.33 16.15 9.53
CA ALA A 2 3.76 16.30 8.13
C ALA A 2 2.72 17.16 7.38
N PRO A 3 3.10 18.07 6.45
CA PRO A 3 2.13 18.94 5.77
C PRO A 3 0.98 18.18 5.09
N SER A 4 1.25 16.98 4.59
CA SER A 4 0.24 16.07 4.03
C SER A 4 -0.80 15.64 5.06
N LEU A 5 -0.37 15.26 6.27
CA LEU A 5 -1.28 14.85 7.34
C LEU A 5 -2.08 16.04 7.87
N GLU A 6 -1.54 17.26 7.85
CA GLU A 6 -2.27 18.48 8.24
C GLU A 6 -3.41 18.74 7.26
N ALA A 7 -3.11 18.68 5.95
CA ALA A 7 -4.13 18.78 4.91
C ALA A 7 -5.19 17.67 5.02
N ALA A 8 -4.79 16.42 5.28
CA ALA A 8 -5.74 15.33 5.48
C ALA A 8 -6.62 15.55 6.73
N ASN A 9 -6.04 16.04 7.83
CA ASN A 9 -6.77 16.37 9.05
C ASN A 9 -7.79 17.50 8.85
N GLU A 10 -7.46 18.52 8.06
CA GLU A 10 -8.42 19.57 7.69
C GLU A 10 -9.59 18.99 6.88
N LEU A 11 -9.29 18.12 5.91
CA LEU A 11 -10.31 17.51 5.07
C LEU A 11 -11.26 16.59 5.85
N ILE A 12 -10.78 15.79 6.80
CA ILE A 12 -11.67 14.91 7.60
C ILE A 12 -12.59 15.70 8.55
N ARG A 13 -12.29 16.98 8.82
CA ARG A 13 -13.10 17.87 9.65
C ARG A 13 -14.11 18.69 8.86
N ASP A 14 -14.04 18.66 7.53
CA ASP A 14 -15.07 19.21 6.68
C ASP A 14 -16.39 18.45 6.91
N PRO A 15 -17.50 19.15 7.22
CA PRO A 15 -18.78 18.50 7.55
C PRO A 15 -19.38 17.70 6.40
N THR A 16 -18.90 17.90 5.17
CA THR A 16 -19.34 17.13 4.00
C THR A 16 -18.61 15.79 3.85
N THR A 17 -17.47 15.62 4.52
CA THR A 17 -16.68 14.39 4.47
C THR A 17 -17.43 13.23 5.09
N ARG A 18 -17.38 12.08 4.42
CA ARG A 18 -18.04 10.85 4.88
C ARG A 18 -17.09 9.67 5.03
N ALA A 19 -15.94 9.71 4.36
CA ALA A 19 -14.97 8.63 4.41
C ALA A 19 -13.52 9.11 4.26
N LEU A 20 -12.60 8.37 4.88
CA LEU A 20 -11.17 8.46 4.67
C LEU A 20 -10.64 7.11 4.16
N VAL A 21 -9.93 7.14 3.04
CA VAL A 21 -9.24 5.99 2.47
C VAL A 21 -7.73 6.22 2.59
N SER A 22 -7.00 5.25 3.12
CA SER A 22 -5.53 5.29 3.20
C SER A 22 -4.92 4.24 2.29
N ASP A 23 -3.79 4.57 1.68
CA ASP A 23 -2.85 3.53 1.26
C ASP A 23 -2.26 2.82 2.48
N LEU A 24 -1.73 1.61 2.25
CA LEU A 24 -0.96 0.86 3.23
C LEU A 24 0.53 1.14 3.06
N ASP A 25 1.14 0.70 1.96
CA ASP A 25 2.59 0.71 1.78
C ASP A 25 3.09 2.13 1.51
N GLY A 26 4.10 2.56 2.26
CA GLY A 26 4.62 3.94 2.19
C GLY A 26 3.77 4.97 2.94
N VAL A 27 2.61 4.57 3.48
CA VAL A 27 1.70 5.44 4.24
C VAL A 27 1.46 4.89 5.64
N LEU A 28 0.59 3.91 5.82
CA LEU A 28 0.33 3.30 7.13
C LEU A 28 1.42 2.29 7.53
N ARG A 29 1.97 1.55 6.56
CA ARG A 29 3.03 0.56 6.70
C ARG A 29 4.30 1.08 6.03
N VAL A 30 5.37 1.20 6.79
CA VAL A 30 6.65 1.76 6.35
C VAL A 30 7.73 0.68 6.44
N PHE A 31 8.52 0.57 5.37
CA PHE A 31 9.63 -0.36 5.25
C PHE A 31 10.96 0.37 5.42
N ASP A 32 11.96 -0.36 5.93
CA ASP A 32 13.32 0.15 6.00
C ASP A 32 13.91 0.30 4.59
N GLN A 33 14.24 1.53 4.22
CA GLN A 33 14.78 1.84 2.90
C GLN A 33 16.26 1.44 2.77
N THR A 34 16.99 1.25 3.89
CA THR A 34 18.40 0.84 3.84
C THR A 34 18.57 -0.60 3.38
N LEU A 35 17.50 -1.41 3.46
CA LEU A 35 17.51 -2.80 3.00
C LEU A 35 18.08 -2.93 1.58
N TRP A 36 17.68 -2.07 0.65
CA TRP A 36 18.12 -2.16 -0.73
C TRP A 36 19.62 -1.97 -0.88
N THR A 37 20.17 -0.96 -0.21
CA THR A 37 21.61 -0.70 -0.15
C THR A 37 22.36 -1.87 0.49
N GLU A 38 21.82 -2.47 1.55
CA GLU A 38 22.41 -3.64 2.19
C GLU A 38 22.41 -4.88 1.30
N LEU A 39 21.34 -5.11 0.54
CA LEU A 39 21.24 -6.22 -0.41
C LEU A 39 22.26 -6.05 -1.54
N ASP A 40 22.33 -4.85 -2.15
CA ASP A 40 23.29 -4.58 -3.21
C ASP A 40 24.73 -4.74 -2.71
N ALA A 41 25.07 -4.17 -1.55
CA ALA A 41 26.39 -4.32 -0.96
C ALA A 41 26.72 -5.78 -0.60
N GLY A 42 25.76 -6.54 -0.09
CA GLY A 42 25.93 -7.95 0.27
C GLY A 42 26.12 -8.87 -0.95
N LEU A 43 25.56 -8.49 -2.10
CA LEU A 43 25.68 -9.23 -3.36
C LEU A 43 26.80 -8.70 -4.27
N GLY A 44 27.41 -7.55 -3.94
CA GLY A 44 28.41 -6.90 -4.79
C GLY A 44 27.83 -6.28 -6.06
N LEU A 45 26.56 -5.86 -6.02
CA LEU A 45 25.84 -5.26 -7.14
C LEU A 45 25.96 -3.73 -7.15
N ASP A 46 25.70 -3.14 -8.32
CA ASP A 46 25.50 -1.70 -8.47
C ASP A 46 24.24 -1.22 -7.71
N GLU A 47 24.25 0.04 -7.31
CA GLU A 47 23.15 0.66 -6.58
C GLU A 47 21.80 0.50 -7.31
N GLY A 48 20.81 0.02 -6.55
CA GLY A 48 19.44 -0.22 -6.98
C GLY A 48 19.22 -1.51 -7.78
N ALA A 49 20.23 -2.37 -7.96
CA ALA A 49 20.08 -3.61 -8.72
C ALA A 49 19.07 -4.57 -8.06
N SER A 50 19.17 -4.78 -6.74
CA SER A 50 18.24 -5.62 -5.98
C SER A 50 16.81 -5.09 -6.04
N LEU A 51 16.64 -3.76 -5.94
CA LEU A 51 15.34 -3.11 -6.09
C LEU A 51 14.77 -3.35 -7.49
N ARG A 52 15.58 -3.20 -8.55
CA ARG A 52 15.14 -3.46 -9.93
C ARG A 52 14.78 -4.93 -10.14
N ALA A 53 15.56 -5.86 -9.61
CA ALA A 53 15.30 -7.30 -9.72
C ALA A 53 13.97 -7.70 -9.06
N VAL A 54 13.62 -7.07 -7.93
CA VAL A 54 12.41 -7.36 -7.16
C VAL A 54 11.22 -6.51 -7.63
N LEU A 55 11.27 -5.19 -7.44
CA LEU A 55 10.15 -4.27 -7.71
C LEU A 55 10.02 -3.89 -9.19
N GLY A 56 11.11 -4.01 -9.96
CA GLY A 56 11.09 -3.79 -11.42
C GLY A 56 10.64 -5.02 -12.21
N ASN A 57 10.35 -6.13 -11.54
CA ASN A 57 9.97 -7.38 -12.18
C ASN A 57 8.61 -7.27 -12.88
N ALA A 58 8.53 -7.72 -14.14
CA ALA A 58 7.30 -7.66 -14.93
C ALA A 58 6.13 -8.44 -14.29
N ILE A 59 6.43 -9.53 -13.58
CA ILE A 59 5.40 -10.36 -12.93
C ILE A 59 4.63 -9.58 -11.85
N LEU A 60 5.23 -8.54 -11.27
CA LEU A 60 4.59 -7.74 -10.22
C LEU A 60 3.24 -7.19 -10.69
N HIS A 61 3.10 -6.87 -11.98
CA HIS A 61 1.84 -6.43 -12.57
C HIS A 61 0.72 -7.48 -12.41
N ASP A 62 1.04 -8.76 -12.55
CA ASP A 62 0.07 -9.84 -12.39
C ASP A 62 -0.14 -10.21 -10.93
N VAL A 63 0.91 -10.15 -10.11
CA VAL A 63 0.84 -10.40 -8.66
C VAL A 63 -0.13 -9.43 -7.99
N VAL A 64 0.03 -8.12 -8.22
CA VAL A 64 -0.86 -7.12 -7.60
C VAL A 64 -2.30 -7.20 -8.13
N ARG A 65 -2.57 -7.93 -9.20
CA ARG A 65 -3.92 -8.17 -9.75
C ARG A 65 -4.46 -9.55 -9.40
N GLY A 66 -3.74 -10.33 -8.58
CA GLY A 66 -4.14 -11.68 -8.18
C GLY A 66 -4.09 -12.69 -9.34
N ARG A 67 -3.33 -12.38 -10.39
CA ARG A 67 -3.10 -13.27 -11.54
C ARG A 67 -1.83 -14.10 -11.40
N ALA A 68 -0.99 -13.77 -10.42
CA ALA A 68 0.16 -14.53 -9.96
C ALA A 68 0.27 -14.40 -8.44
N SER A 69 1.03 -15.30 -7.82
CA SER A 69 1.27 -15.37 -6.37
C SER A 69 2.53 -14.62 -5.95
N PHE A 70 2.63 -14.33 -4.64
CA PHE A 70 3.86 -13.79 -4.07
C PHE A 70 5.06 -14.76 -4.20
N GLU A 71 4.83 -16.08 -4.23
CA GLU A 71 5.92 -17.04 -4.41
C GLU A 71 6.47 -17.00 -5.83
N GLU A 72 5.61 -16.94 -6.85
CA GLU A 72 6.06 -16.76 -8.25
C GLU A 72 6.84 -15.45 -8.43
N TRP A 73 6.47 -14.40 -7.68
CA TRP A 73 7.23 -13.15 -7.66
C TRP A 73 8.65 -13.36 -7.11
N ARG A 74 8.78 -14.07 -5.98
CA ARG A 74 10.08 -14.40 -5.39
C ARG A 74 10.92 -15.24 -6.33
N GLU A 75 10.35 -16.26 -6.96
CA GLU A 75 11.05 -17.10 -7.94
C GLU A 75 11.60 -16.27 -9.11
N THR A 76 10.78 -15.35 -9.64
CA THR A 76 11.21 -14.48 -10.76
C THR A 76 12.26 -13.45 -10.32
N ALA A 77 12.20 -12.97 -9.08
CA ALA A 77 13.22 -12.08 -8.52
C ALA A 77 14.56 -12.82 -8.30
N ILE A 78 14.52 -14.07 -7.83
CA ILE A 78 15.72 -14.93 -7.71
C ILE A 78 16.33 -15.15 -9.11
N ALA A 79 15.51 -15.50 -10.11
CA ALA A 79 15.98 -15.67 -11.48
C ALA A 79 16.64 -14.40 -12.03
N ALA A 80 16.03 -13.23 -11.81
CA ALA A 80 16.60 -11.96 -12.23
C ALA A 80 17.97 -11.66 -11.61
N LEU A 81 18.18 -11.98 -10.32
CA LEU A 81 19.50 -11.84 -9.69
C LEU A 81 20.53 -12.84 -10.25
N VAL A 82 20.11 -14.07 -10.55
CA VAL A 82 20.98 -15.08 -11.18
C VAL A 82 21.40 -14.65 -12.58
N ASP A 83 20.50 -14.02 -13.35
CA ASP A 83 20.82 -13.47 -14.67
C ASP A 83 21.84 -12.32 -14.61
N GLU A 84 21.89 -11.59 -13.49
CA GLU A 84 22.94 -10.60 -13.17
C GLU A 84 24.26 -11.24 -12.70
N GLY A 85 24.35 -12.57 -12.71
CA GLY A 85 25.56 -13.32 -12.36
C GLY A 85 25.72 -13.65 -10.87
N ILE A 86 24.67 -13.45 -10.07
CA ILE A 86 24.68 -13.83 -8.65
C ILE A 86 24.50 -15.34 -8.49
N ASP A 87 25.25 -15.93 -7.56
CA ASP A 87 25.08 -17.34 -7.21
C ASP A 87 23.65 -17.63 -6.71
N LEU A 88 23.09 -18.79 -7.08
CA LEU A 88 21.71 -19.15 -6.77
C LEU A 88 21.42 -19.11 -5.26
N ASP A 89 22.34 -19.60 -4.41
CA ASP A 89 22.13 -19.61 -2.97
C ASP A 89 22.14 -18.18 -2.40
N ALA A 90 23.06 -17.34 -2.88
CA ALA A 90 23.10 -15.92 -2.52
C ALA A 90 21.83 -15.17 -2.96
N ALA A 91 21.34 -15.40 -4.18
CA ALA A 91 20.09 -14.82 -4.67
C ALA A 91 18.88 -15.26 -3.84
N GLN A 92 18.79 -16.55 -3.50
CA GLN A 92 17.74 -17.07 -2.61
C GLN A 92 17.79 -16.42 -1.22
N GLN A 93 18.98 -16.27 -0.63
CA GLN A 93 19.14 -15.63 0.67
C GLN A 93 18.72 -14.16 0.63
N ALA A 94 19.11 -13.42 -0.43
CA ALA A 94 18.74 -12.02 -0.60
C ALA A 94 17.21 -11.83 -0.72
N VAL A 95 16.54 -12.63 -1.56
CA VAL A 95 15.09 -12.55 -1.74
C VAL A 95 14.34 -12.99 -0.48
N ARG A 96 14.83 -13.98 0.26
CA ARG A 96 14.29 -14.34 1.58
C ARG A 96 14.43 -13.17 2.57
N LYS A 97 15.63 -12.57 2.66
CA LYS A 97 15.86 -11.39 3.53
C LYS A 97 14.88 -10.27 3.22
N TRP A 98 14.66 -9.94 1.94
CA TRP A 98 13.66 -8.96 1.54
C TRP A 98 12.24 -9.36 1.96
N ALA A 99 11.81 -10.58 1.62
CA ALA A 99 10.45 -11.06 1.88
C ALA A 99 10.10 -11.17 3.38
N ASP A 100 11.12 -11.30 4.23
CA ASP A 100 10.99 -11.42 5.68
C ASP A 100 11.34 -10.11 6.42
N THR A 101 11.71 -9.05 5.71
CA THR A 101 12.04 -7.76 6.33
C THR A 101 10.81 -7.19 7.04
N PRO A 102 10.90 -6.88 8.34
CA PRO A 102 9.77 -6.35 9.09
C PRO A 102 9.43 -4.93 8.62
N ALA A 103 8.14 -4.67 8.52
CA ALA A 103 7.61 -3.32 8.37
C ALA A 103 7.15 -2.78 9.73
N HIS A 104 7.07 -1.46 9.83
CA HIS A 104 6.55 -0.78 11.01
C HIS A 104 5.34 0.07 10.64
N VAL A 105 4.49 0.34 11.63
CA VAL A 105 3.29 1.16 11.46
C VAL A 105 3.64 2.63 11.71
N ASP A 106 3.31 3.53 10.79
CA ASP A 106 3.37 4.96 11.07
C ASP A 106 2.23 5.34 12.03
N GLN A 107 2.60 5.55 13.28
CA GLN A 107 1.63 5.85 14.34
C GLN A 107 0.88 7.15 14.09
N ARG A 108 1.43 8.11 13.34
CA ARG A 108 0.75 9.37 13.03
C ARG A 108 -0.38 9.15 12.02
N VAL A 109 -0.15 8.29 11.02
CA VAL A 109 -1.19 7.87 10.07
C VAL A 109 -2.25 7.05 10.79
N ARG A 110 -1.84 6.08 11.62
CA ARG A 110 -2.79 5.31 12.45
C ARG A 110 -3.67 6.23 13.30
N SER A 111 -3.09 7.20 14.00
CA SER A 111 -3.85 8.17 14.81
C SER A 111 -4.85 8.96 13.97
N LEU A 112 -4.48 9.43 12.77
CA LEU A 112 -5.39 10.12 11.85
C LEU A 112 -6.58 9.23 11.44
N LEU A 113 -6.33 7.95 11.16
CA LEU A 113 -7.38 6.99 10.78
C LEU A 113 -8.34 6.72 11.94
N LEU A 114 -7.83 6.57 13.16
CA LEU A 114 -8.65 6.40 14.35
C LEU A 114 -9.44 7.68 14.69
N GLU A 115 -8.84 8.85 14.49
CA GLU A 115 -9.50 10.14 14.66
C GLU A 115 -10.66 10.29 13.66
N ALA A 116 -10.46 9.96 12.38
CA ALA A 116 -11.51 9.93 11.38
C ALA A 116 -12.69 9.01 11.80
N ARG A 117 -12.40 7.80 12.30
CA ARG A 117 -13.44 6.91 12.86
C ARG A 117 -14.18 7.57 14.03
N SER A 118 -13.47 8.25 14.94
CA SER A 118 -14.08 8.94 16.09
C SER A 118 -15.00 10.09 15.69
N LEU A 119 -14.78 10.71 14.52
CA LEU A 119 -15.64 11.72 13.92
C LEU A 119 -16.86 11.12 13.19
N GLY A 120 -16.99 9.79 13.16
CA GLY A 120 -18.08 9.09 12.49
C GLY A 120 -17.86 8.87 10.99
N LEU A 121 -16.61 9.00 10.51
CA LEU A 121 -16.27 8.70 9.12
C LEU A 121 -16.03 7.20 8.92
N GLU A 122 -16.40 6.71 7.75
CA GLU A 122 -15.99 5.38 7.30
C GLU A 122 -14.49 5.38 6.97
N VAL A 123 -13.76 4.36 7.40
CA VAL A 123 -12.32 4.26 7.15
C VAL A 123 -11.99 2.96 6.44
N LEU A 124 -11.28 3.08 5.31
CA LEU A 124 -10.86 1.97 4.48
C LEU A 124 -9.36 2.06 4.18
N VAL A 125 -8.69 0.92 4.04
CA VAL A 125 -7.33 0.84 3.50
C VAL A 125 -7.40 0.25 2.09
N LEU A 126 -6.85 0.96 1.09
CA LEU A 126 -6.76 0.52 -0.30
C LEU A 126 -5.29 0.37 -0.72
N THR A 127 -4.84 -0.87 -0.91
CA THR A 127 -3.43 -1.17 -1.21
C THR A 127 -3.26 -1.97 -2.50
N ASN A 128 -2.16 -1.68 -3.22
CA ASN A 128 -1.66 -2.56 -4.27
C ASN A 128 -0.89 -3.72 -3.65
N GLY A 129 -1.62 -4.66 -3.04
CA GLY A 129 -1.06 -5.76 -2.26
C GLY A 129 -1.04 -7.11 -3.00
N THR A 130 -0.52 -8.12 -2.32
CA THR A 130 -0.40 -9.51 -2.79
C THR A 130 -1.30 -10.44 -1.98
N ASP A 131 -1.33 -11.72 -2.33
CA ASP A 131 -2.01 -12.80 -1.61
C ASP A 131 -1.55 -12.99 -0.15
N ARG A 132 -0.39 -12.44 0.25
CA ARG A 132 0.11 -12.46 1.65
C ARG A 132 -0.46 -11.37 2.55
N ILE A 133 -1.12 -10.36 1.99
CA ILE A 133 -1.39 -9.11 2.71
C ILE A 133 -2.19 -9.30 4.00
N ARG A 134 -3.09 -10.29 4.06
CA ARG A 134 -3.90 -10.59 5.25
C ARG A 134 -3.03 -11.06 6.41
N ASP A 135 -2.13 -12.00 6.13
CA ASP A 135 -1.20 -12.52 7.13
C ASP A 135 -0.21 -11.45 7.60
N GLU A 136 0.25 -10.61 6.68
CA GLU A 136 1.17 -9.50 6.98
C GLU A 136 0.51 -8.46 7.88
N VAL A 137 -0.72 -8.04 7.56
CA VAL A 137 -1.47 -7.07 8.36
C VAL A 137 -1.83 -7.62 9.73
N ALA A 138 -2.15 -8.91 9.84
CA ALA A 138 -2.39 -9.57 11.12
C ALA A 138 -1.16 -9.52 12.07
N ARG A 139 0.06 -9.51 11.52
CA ARG A 139 1.31 -9.38 12.28
C ARG A 139 1.64 -7.95 12.70
N LEU A 140 1.08 -6.93 12.05
CA LEU A 140 1.35 -5.51 12.32
C LEU A 140 0.55 -4.93 13.49
N ASP A 141 -0.40 -5.70 14.03
CA ASP A 141 -1.26 -5.28 15.15
C ASP A 141 -2.06 -3.99 14.88
N ILE A 142 -2.64 -3.89 13.68
CA ILE A 142 -3.46 -2.74 13.23
C ILE A 142 -4.94 -3.11 13.04
N ARG A 143 -5.44 -4.09 13.80
CA ARG A 143 -6.84 -4.55 13.73
C ARG A 143 -7.84 -3.46 14.10
N ASP A 144 -7.44 -2.50 14.91
CA ASP A 144 -8.22 -1.29 15.21
C ASP A 144 -8.44 -0.39 13.98
N VAL A 145 -7.60 -0.52 12.94
CA VAL A 145 -7.74 0.19 11.67
C VAL A 145 -8.41 -0.67 10.62
N VAL A 146 -7.97 -1.92 10.44
CA VAL A 146 -8.42 -2.78 9.33
C VAL A 146 -9.56 -3.73 9.70
N GLY A 147 -9.92 -3.82 10.97
CA GLY A 147 -10.90 -4.77 11.51
C GLY A 147 -10.28 -6.11 11.92
N GLU A 148 -11.05 -6.93 12.64
CA GLU A 148 -10.57 -8.23 13.15
C GLU A 148 -10.25 -9.21 12.02
N ASP A 149 -11.08 -9.21 10.96
CA ASP A 149 -10.94 -10.09 9.80
C ASP A 149 -10.41 -9.34 8.56
N ALA A 150 -9.76 -8.19 8.79
CA ALA A 150 -9.30 -7.26 7.75
C ALA A 150 -10.44 -6.83 6.80
N GLU A 151 -11.66 -6.63 7.31
CA GLU A 151 -12.83 -6.26 6.52
C GLU A 151 -12.76 -4.84 5.94
N TYR A 152 -11.98 -3.96 6.57
CA TYR A 152 -11.70 -2.60 6.10
C TYR A 152 -10.41 -2.51 5.26
N LEU A 153 -9.82 -3.65 4.90
CA LEU A 153 -8.71 -3.74 3.95
C LEU A 153 -9.25 -4.18 2.58
N LEU A 154 -8.96 -3.38 1.56
CA LEU A 154 -9.19 -3.71 0.17
C LEU A 154 -7.84 -3.82 -0.55
N SER A 155 -7.51 -5.03 -0.97
CA SER A 155 -6.28 -5.27 -1.73
C SER A 155 -6.57 -5.51 -3.20
N SER A 156 -5.75 -4.91 -4.06
CA SER A 156 -5.81 -5.05 -5.52
C SER A 156 -5.82 -6.51 -6.00
N HIS A 157 -5.09 -7.43 -5.33
CA HIS A 157 -5.08 -8.84 -5.74
C HIS A 157 -6.46 -9.51 -5.59
N GLN A 158 -7.29 -9.03 -4.67
CA GLN A 158 -8.63 -9.57 -4.43
C GLN A 158 -9.65 -9.01 -5.42
N ILE A 159 -9.48 -7.76 -5.84
CA ILE A 159 -10.42 -7.06 -6.73
C ILE A 159 -10.02 -7.13 -8.21
N GLY A 160 -8.80 -7.57 -8.53
CA GLY A 160 -8.29 -7.72 -9.89
C GLY A 160 -7.77 -6.45 -10.56
N PHE A 161 -7.84 -5.31 -9.87
CA PHE A 161 -7.45 -3.99 -10.40
C PHE A 161 -6.53 -3.28 -9.39
N ALA A 162 -5.46 -2.68 -9.89
CA ALA A 162 -4.47 -1.99 -9.06
C ALA A 162 -4.55 -0.47 -9.29
N LYS A 163 -4.28 0.34 -8.26
CA LYS A 163 -4.04 1.78 -8.44
C LYS A 163 -2.88 1.96 -9.45
N PRO A 164 -2.97 2.90 -10.42
CA PRO A 164 -3.96 3.97 -10.56
C PRO A 164 -5.15 3.65 -11.49
N GLU A 165 -5.50 2.38 -11.72
CA GLU A 165 -6.65 2.03 -12.55
C GLU A 165 -7.96 2.54 -11.94
N ARG A 166 -8.83 3.11 -12.78
CA ARG A 166 -10.14 3.64 -12.37
C ARG A 166 -10.96 2.61 -11.57
N GLN A 167 -10.92 1.36 -12.00
CA GLN A 167 -11.68 0.26 -11.40
C GLN A 167 -11.29 -0.03 -9.94
N ALA A 168 -10.04 0.26 -9.53
CA ALA A 168 -9.62 0.11 -8.14
C ALA A 168 -10.37 1.11 -7.23
N TYR A 169 -10.52 2.36 -7.70
CA TYR A 169 -11.28 3.40 -6.98
C TYR A 169 -12.79 3.11 -7.00
N GLU A 170 -13.33 2.59 -8.11
CA GLU A 170 -14.75 2.18 -8.20
C GLU A 170 -15.08 1.04 -7.21
N ALA A 171 -14.20 0.05 -7.09
CA ALA A 171 -14.35 -1.04 -6.13
C ALA A 171 -14.30 -0.52 -4.68
N ALA A 172 -13.34 0.34 -4.37
CA ALA A 172 -13.23 0.97 -3.05
C ALA A 172 -14.44 1.85 -2.71
N HIS A 173 -14.91 2.66 -3.66
CA HIS A 173 -16.09 3.50 -3.48
C HIS A 173 -17.37 2.68 -3.29
N SER A 174 -17.50 1.57 -4.03
CA SER A 174 -18.61 0.62 -3.85
C SER A 174 -18.61 0.00 -2.45
N ARG A 175 -17.43 -0.36 -1.91
CA ARG A 175 -17.30 -0.84 -0.53
C ARG A 175 -17.73 0.22 0.49
N LEU A 176 -17.32 1.48 0.29
CA LEU A 176 -17.73 2.58 1.18
C LEU A 176 -19.25 2.78 1.17
N MET A 177 -19.89 2.77 0.00
CA MET A 177 -21.35 2.89 -0.10
C MET A 177 -22.08 1.74 0.62
N GLN A 178 -21.55 0.51 0.52
CA GLN A 178 -22.10 -0.64 1.24
C GLN A 178 -21.98 -0.48 2.76
N ALA A 179 -20.85 -0.01 3.27
CA ALA A 179 -20.62 0.19 4.69
C ALA A 179 -21.47 1.34 5.27
N ILE A 180 -21.57 2.46 4.54
CA ILE A 180 -22.29 3.66 4.97
C ILE A 180 -23.82 3.51 4.81
N GLY A 181 -24.29 2.65 3.90
CA GLY A 181 -25.71 2.37 3.69
C GLY A 181 -26.53 3.51 3.07
N THR A 182 -25.88 4.62 2.69
CA THR A 182 -26.47 5.75 1.97
C THR A 182 -25.55 6.15 0.82
N GLY A 183 -26.07 6.92 -0.15
CA GLY A 183 -25.24 7.42 -1.25
C GLY A 183 -24.09 8.28 -0.72
N VAL A 184 -22.88 8.01 -1.23
CA VAL A 184 -21.67 8.78 -0.94
C VAL A 184 -21.22 9.38 -2.26
N ASP A 185 -21.17 10.70 -2.36
CA ASP A 185 -20.59 11.34 -3.54
C ASP A 185 -19.05 11.19 -3.50
N PRO A 186 -18.37 10.91 -4.63
CA PRO A 186 -16.91 10.88 -4.70
C PRO A 186 -16.22 12.06 -4.00
N VAL A 187 -16.78 13.27 -4.08
CA VAL A 187 -16.19 14.46 -3.44
C VAL A 187 -16.18 14.34 -1.91
N GLN A 188 -17.01 13.50 -1.31
CA GLN A 188 -17.08 13.29 0.14
C GLN A 188 -16.00 12.33 0.67
N VAL A 189 -15.20 11.74 -0.22
CA VAL A 189 -14.13 10.79 0.13
C VAL A 189 -12.78 11.50 0.11
N VAL A 190 -12.02 11.33 1.19
CA VAL A 190 -10.62 11.76 1.30
C VAL A 190 -9.71 10.56 1.03
N PHE A 191 -8.64 10.75 0.27
CA PHE A 191 -7.66 9.70 -0.02
C PHE A 191 -6.23 10.13 0.30
N LEU A 192 -5.46 9.26 0.95
CA LEU A 192 -4.06 9.48 1.29
C LEU A 192 -3.18 8.40 0.65
N ASP A 193 -2.21 8.79 -0.18
CA ASP A 193 -1.33 7.85 -0.90
C ASP A 193 0.03 8.52 -1.15
N ASP A 194 1.12 7.75 -1.07
CA ASP A 194 2.49 8.25 -1.22
C ASP A 194 2.92 8.40 -2.69
N THR A 195 2.15 7.84 -3.62
CA THR A 195 2.47 7.79 -5.03
C THR A 195 1.64 8.82 -5.79
N ALA A 196 2.30 9.85 -6.34
CA ALA A 196 1.64 10.96 -7.05
C ALA A 196 0.64 10.51 -8.14
N ARG A 197 0.96 9.49 -8.93
CA ARG A 197 0.06 8.96 -9.97
C ARG A 197 -1.26 8.40 -9.41
N ASN A 198 -1.22 7.80 -8.22
CA ASN A 198 -2.40 7.25 -7.56
C ASN A 198 -3.28 8.39 -7.03
N VAL A 199 -2.65 9.45 -6.51
CA VAL A 199 -3.33 10.67 -6.04
C VAL A 199 -4.03 11.36 -7.19
N ASP A 200 -3.36 11.50 -8.34
CA ASP A 200 -3.94 12.15 -9.52
C ASP A 200 -5.11 11.35 -10.11
N ALA A 201 -5.00 10.03 -10.18
CA ALA A 201 -6.10 9.18 -10.61
C ALA A 201 -7.30 9.21 -9.65
N ALA A 202 -7.06 9.27 -8.32
CA ALA A 202 -8.12 9.46 -7.35
C ALA A 202 -8.85 10.81 -7.53
N ARG A 203 -8.11 11.89 -7.83
CA ARG A 203 -8.69 13.20 -8.15
C ARG A 203 -9.52 13.16 -9.43
N GLN A 204 -9.03 12.48 -10.47
CA GLN A 204 -9.78 12.28 -11.72
C GLN A 204 -11.05 11.44 -11.51
N PHE A 205 -11.02 10.50 -10.56
CA PHE A 205 -12.20 9.75 -10.16
C PHE A 205 -13.23 10.61 -9.41
N GLY A 206 -12.80 11.69 -8.76
CA GLY A 206 -13.63 12.65 -8.03
C GLY A 206 -13.36 12.70 -6.53
N TRP A 207 -12.42 11.90 -6.02
CA TRP A 207 -12.01 11.95 -4.61
C TRP A 207 -11.15 13.17 -4.31
N ARG A 208 -11.21 13.65 -3.06
CA ARG A 208 -10.25 14.63 -2.55
C ARG A 208 -8.99 13.89 -2.10
N ALA A 209 -7.94 13.91 -2.92
CA ALA A 209 -6.71 13.16 -2.63
C ALA A 209 -5.54 14.05 -2.18
N VAL A 210 -4.82 13.58 -1.18
CA VAL A 210 -3.62 14.17 -0.59
C VAL A 210 -2.43 13.28 -0.90
N HIS A 211 -1.38 13.87 -1.47
CA HIS A 211 -0.10 13.19 -1.66
C HIS A 211 0.65 13.12 -0.34
N HIS A 212 0.77 11.92 0.22
CA HIS A 212 1.52 11.68 1.44
C HIS A 212 3.01 11.74 1.14
N THR A 213 3.72 12.59 1.86
CA THR A 213 5.18 12.61 1.85
C THR A 213 5.64 12.43 3.27
N THR A 214 6.33 11.32 3.53
CA THR A 214 7.16 11.17 4.71
C THR A 214 8.35 12.10 4.51
N ARG A 215 8.35 13.27 5.18
CA ARG A 215 9.59 14.05 5.26
C ARG A 215 10.63 13.16 5.94
N ALA A 216 11.77 12.97 5.27
CA ALA A 216 13.01 12.53 5.88
C ALA A 216 13.41 13.48 7.03
#